data_AF-A0AAW7WAD7-F1
#
_entry.id   AF-A0AAW7WAD7-F1
#
_cell.length_a   1.000
_cell.length_b   1.000
_cell.length_c   1.000
_cell.angle_alpha   90.00
_cell.angle_beta   90.00
_cell.angle_gamma   90.00
#
_symmetry.space_group_name_H-M   'P 1'
#
loop_
_entity.id
_entity.type
_entity.pdbx_description
1 polymer ?
#
loop_
_entity_poly.entity_id
_entity_poly.type
_entity_poly.pdbx_seq_one_letter_code
_entity_poly.pdbx_strand_id
1 'polypeptide(L)'
;MNDQVVVQALEERTRVQPQRVVRLRGQVGDVPFELLIFRGFSSSTTHPTAFDPDASVLPEGTTLDQAELLQGPLSPTQEVVLAGPMPPNDLLVQANW
;
A
#
# COMPACT_ATOMS: atom_id res chain seq x y z
N MET A 1 0.72 -10.60 11.01
CA MET A 1 -0.57 -10.51 10.27
C MET A 1 -0.32 -10.95 8.85
N ASN A 2 -1.32 -11.51 8.16
CA ASN A 2 -1.21 -11.79 6.73
C ASN A 2 -1.21 -10.48 5.93
N ASP A 3 -0.49 -10.42 4.81
CA ASP A 3 -0.35 -9.21 3.99
C ASP A 3 -1.70 -8.65 3.51
N GLN A 4 -2.67 -9.53 3.24
CA GLN A 4 -4.06 -9.12 2.93
C GLN A 4 -4.71 -8.32 4.05
N VAL A 5 -4.55 -8.73 5.31
CA VAL A 5 -5.13 -8.03 6.46
C VAL A 5 -4.47 -6.67 6.63
N VAL A 6 -3.17 -6.58 6.34
CA VAL A 6 -2.43 -5.32 6.39
C VAL A 6 -2.94 -4.35 5.33
N VAL A 7 -3.09 -4.80 4.09
CA VAL A 7 -3.64 -3.97 3.00
C VAL A 7 -5.04 -3.44 3.35
N GLN A 8 -5.94 -4.30 3.81
CA GLN A 8 -7.29 -3.89 4.21
C GLN A 8 -7.27 -2.83 5.32
N ALA A 9 -6.44 -2.99 6.34
CA ALA A 9 -6.31 -2.00 7.42
C ALA A 9 -5.73 -0.66 6.92
N LEU A 10 -4.81 -0.69 5.96
CA LEU A 10 -4.25 0.51 5.33
C LEU A 10 -5.28 1.20 4.42
N GLU A 11 -6.13 0.45 3.72
CA GLU A 11 -7.27 0.98 2.96
C GLU A 11 -8.21 1.76 3.88
N GLU A 12 -8.64 1.16 4.99
CA GLU A 12 -9.49 1.85 5.97
C GLU A 12 -8.85 3.12 6.51
N ARG A 13 -7.54 3.10 6.81
CA ARG A 13 -6.82 4.29 7.28
C ARG A 13 -6.75 5.40 6.23
N THR A 14 -6.39 5.07 4.99
CA THR A 14 -6.31 6.09 3.93
C THR A 14 -7.69 6.62 3.55
N ARG A 15 -8.77 5.86 3.78
CA ARG A 15 -10.15 6.33 3.63
C ARG A 15 -10.51 7.42 4.64
N VAL A 16 -10.07 7.30 5.89
CA VAL A 16 -10.28 8.34 6.93
C VAL A 16 -9.25 9.48 6.83
N GLN A 17 -8.09 9.23 6.23
CA GLN A 17 -7.05 10.23 5.98
C GLN A 17 -6.77 10.41 4.47
N PRO A 18 -7.65 11.10 3.73
CA PRO A 18 -7.57 11.22 2.27
C PRO A 18 -6.39 12.06 1.75
N GLN A 19 -5.53 12.54 2.66
CA GLN A 19 -4.30 13.28 2.42
C GLN A 19 -3.05 12.38 2.54
N ARG A 20 -3.26 11.07 2.71
CA ARG A 20 -2.21 10.07 2.84
C ARG A 20 -2.31 9.06 1.73
N VAL A 21 -1.17 8.74 1.15
CA VAL A 21 -1.01 7.62 0.23
C VAL A 21 -0.06 6.65 0.90
N VAL A 22 -0.37 5.36 0.84
CA VAL A 22 0.56 4.32 1.29
C VAL A 22 1.15 3.66 0.06
N ARG A 23 2.46 3.51 0.03
CA ARG A 23 3.16 2.71 -0.99
C ARG A 23 3.70 1.47 -0.32
N LEU A 24 3.26 0.32 -0.82
CA LEU A 24 3.73 -0.99 -0.40
C LEU A 24 4.60 -1.56 -1.52
N ARG A 25 5.72 -2.15 -1.13
CA ARG A 25 6.64 -2.83 -2.02
C ARG A 25 6.96 -4.21 -1.48
N GLY A 26 7.20 -5.09 -2.44
CA GLY A 26 7.37 -6.49 -2.18
C GLY A 26 7.74 -7.25 -3.43
N GLN A 27 7.42 -8.54 -3.41
CA GLN A 27 7.68 -9.44 -4.53
C GLN A 27 6.51 -10.42 -4.69
N VAL A 28 6.29 -10.84 -5.93
CA VAL A 28 5.37 -11.92 -6.30
C VAL A 28 6.22 -12.96 -7.02
N GLY A 29 6.55 -14.04 -6.33
CA GLY A 29 7.65 -14.92 -6.76
C GLY A 29 8.96 -14.13 -6.87
N ASP A 30 9.56 -14.09 -8.05
CA ASP A 30 10.80 -13.34 -8.32
C ASP A 30 10.56 -11.96 -8.96
N VAL A 31 9.31 -11.52 -9.08
CA VAL A 31 8.96 -10.26 -9.75
C VAL A 31 8.71 -9.16 -8.71
N PRO A 32 9.33 -7.97 -8.86
CA PRO A 32 9.03 -6.83 -8.02
C PRO A 32 7.55 -6.47 -8.07
N PHE A 33 6.96 -6.29 -6.89
CA PHE A 33 5.57 -5.92 -6.73
C PHE A 33 5.48 -4.57 -6.01
N GLU A 34 4.61 -3.72 -6.52
CA GLU A 34 4.30 -2.44 -5.91
C GLU A 34 2.78 -2.22 -5.92
N LEU A 35 2.29 -1.75 -4.78
CA LEU A 35 0.89 -1.48 -4.51
C LEU A 35 0.75 -0.11 -3.86
N LEU A 36 -0.06 0.76 -4.46
CA LEU A 36 -0.40 2.08 -3.92
C LEU A 36 -1.79 2.03 -3.32
N ILE A 37 -1.95 2.56 -2.11
CA ILE A 37 -3.24 2.66 -1.41
C ILE A 37 -3.58 4.13 -1.20
N PHE A 38 -4.70 4.58 -1.73
CA PHE A 38 -5.16 5.95 -1.61
C PHE A 38 -6.68 6.02 -1.46
N ARG A 39 -7.15 6.74 -0.43
CA ARG A 39 -8.59 6.94 -0.15
C ARG A 39 -9.40 5.64 -0.06
N GLY A 40 -8.79 4.56 0.45
CA GLY A 40 -9.43 3.25 0.56
C GLY A 40 -9.41 2.41 -0.71
N PHE A 41 -8.66 2.82 -1.74
CA PHE A 41 -8.47 2.03 -2.95
C PHE A 41 -7.02 1.60 -3.07
N SER A 42 -6.80 0.30 -3.30
CA SER A 42 -5.51 -0.26 -3.65
C SER A 42 -5.36 -0.39 -5.16
N SER A 43 -4.20 -0.01 -5.69
CA SER A 43 -3.86 -0.09 -7.11
C SER A 43 -2.45 -0.62 -7.27
N SER A 44 -2.30 -1.74 -7.99
CA SER A 44 -0.99 -2.26 -8.36
C SER A 44 -0.48 -1.52 -9.60
N THR A 45 0.77 -1.07 -9.54
CA THR A 45 1.44 -0.38 -10.65
C THR A 45 2.16 -1.36 -11.59
N THR A 46 2.37 -2.60 -11.14
CA THR A 46 3.21 -3.61 -11.81
C THR A 46 2.41 -4.79 -12.34
N HIS A 47 1.25 -5.08 -11.75
CA HIS A 47 0.43 -6.23 -12.11
C HIS A 47 -1.01 -5.77 -12.39
N PRO A 48 -1.74 -6.44 -13.30
CA PRO A 48 -3.13 -6.12 -13.54
C PRO A 48 -3.94 -6.34 -12.26
N THR A 49 -4.54 -5.28 -11.74
CA THR A 49 -5.54 -5.39 -10.67
C THR A 49 -6.80 -6.03 -11.22
N ALA A 50 -7.34 -7.03 -10.52
CA ALA A 50 -8.62 -7.60 -10.86
C ALA A 50 -9.69 -6.50 -10.91
N PHE A 51 -10.58 -6.55 -11.90
CA PHE A 51 -11.68 -5.60 -12.04
C PHE A 51 -12.73 -5.75 -10.93
N ASP A 52 -12.74 -6.92 -10.27
CA ASP A 52 -13.66 -7.25 -9.19
C ASP A 52 -13.23 -6.56 -7.89
N PRO A 53 -14.04 -5.62 -7.34
CA PRO A 53 -13.73 -4.92 -6.11
C PRO A 53 -13.73 -5.83 -4.86
N ASP A 54 -14.34 -7.02 -4.95
CA ASP A 54 -14.33 -8.03 -3.88
C ASP A 54 -13.16 -9.03 -4.03
N ALA A 55 -12.44 -9.00 -5.16
CA ALA A 55 -11.26 -9.83 -5.37
C ALA A 55 -10.04 -9.23 -4.67
N SER A 56 -9.23 -10.10 -4.06
CA SER A 56 -8.01 -9.64 -3.38
C SER A 56 -7.05 -9.01 -4.38
N VAL A 57 -6.59 -7.79 -4.06
CA VAL A 57 -5.64 -7.03 -4.90
C VAL A 57 -4.22 -7.62 -4.83
N LEU A 58 -3.96 -8.50 -3.85
CA LEU A 58 -2.69 -9.20 -3.71
C LEU A 58 -2.75 -10.56 -4.44
N PRO A 59 -1.93 -10.79 -5.48
CA PRO A 59 -1.78 -12.11 -6.08
C PRO A 59 -1.26 -13.15 -5.06
N GLU A 60 -1.53 -14.43 -5.33
CA GLU A 60 -1.05 -15.51 -4.48
C GLU A 60 0.49 -15.54 -4.41
N GLY A 61 1.04 -15.71 -3.20
CA GLY A 61 2.48 -15.68 -2.98
C GLY A 61 3.10 -14.28 -2.97
N THR A 62 2.30 -13.22 -2.90
CA THR A 62 2.82 -11.87 -2.64
C THR A 62 3.41 -11.80 -1.24
N THR A 63 4.62 -11.26 -1.13
CA THR A 63 5.23 -10.88 0.15
C THR A 63 5.51 -9.39 0.14
N LEU A 64 5.00 -8.67 1.13
CA LEU A 64 5.25 -7.23 1.30
C LEU A 64 6.29 -7.00 2.41
N ASP A 65 7.47 -6.51 2.06
CA ASP A 65 8.53 -6.22 3.03
C ASP A 65 8.68 -4.73 3.34
N GLN A 66 8.17 -3.86 2.47
CA GLN A 66 8.35 -2.41 2.59
C GLN A 66 7.04 -1.64 2.47
N ALA A 67 6.93 -0.63 3.33
CA ALA A 67 5.84 0.32 3.36
C ALA A 67 6.38 1.74 3.57
N GLU A 68 5.84 2.68 2.82
CA GLU A 68 6.12 4.11 2.91
C GLU A 68 4.79 4.86 3.00
N LEU A 69 4.74 5.86 3.87
CA LEU A 69 3.65 6.83 3.92
C LEU A 69 4.04 8.05 3.11
N LEU A 70 3.20 8.45 2.19
CA LEU A 70 3.39 9.57 1.28
C LEU A 70 2.32 10.63 1.52
N GLN A 71 2.66 11.89 1.27
CA GLN A 71 1.69 12.97 1.26
C GLN A 71 0.86 12.93 -0.04
N GLY A 72 -0.47 12.87 0.12
CA GLY A 72 -1.42 12.99 -0.97
C GLY A 72 -1.84 14.45 -1.21
N PRO A 73 -2.25 14.82 -2.45
CA PRO A 73 -2.26 13.99 -3.65
C PRO A 73 -0.84 13.72 -4.19
N LEU A 74 -0.65 12.52 -4.74
CA LEU A 74 0.66 12.08 -5.22
C LEU A 74 1.08 12.91 -6.45
N SER A 75 2.24 13.55 -6.38
CA SER A 75 2.78 14.37 -7.47
C SER A 75 3.88 13.59 -8.18
N PRO A 76 3.77 13.33 -9.50
CA PRO A 76 4.73 12.47 -10.20
C PRO A 76 6.14 13.06 -10.28
N THR A 77 6.28 14.37 -10.10
CA THR A 77 7.56 15.09 -10.13
C THR A 77 8.13 15.34 -8.74
N GLN A 78 7.35 15.14 -7.68
CA GLN A 78 7.75 15.48 -6.32
C GLN A 78 6.94 14.66 -5.30
N GLU A 79 7.39 13.43 -5.07
CA GLU A 79 6.86 12.59 -3.99
C GLU A 79 7.41 13.08 -2.65
N VAL A 80 6.53 13.23 -1.65
CA VAL A 80 6.92 13.59 -0.27
C VAL A 80 6.68 12.39 0.63
N VAL A 81 7.75 11.75 1.07
CA VAL A 81 7.71 10.64 2.04
C VAL A 81 7.56 11.23 3.44
N LEU A 82 6.48 10.88 4.10
CA LEU A 82 6.16 11.26 5.48
C LEU A 82 6.72 10.25 6.49
N ALA A 83 6.76 8.96 6.12
CA ALA A 83 7.32 7.90 6.95
C ALA A 83 7.81 6.70 6.11
N GLY A 84 8.77 5.94 6.65
CA GLY A 84 9.33 4.75 6.02
C GLY A 84 10.65 5.01 5.27
N PRO A 85 11.18 4.01 4.54
CA PRO A 85 10.63 2.66 4.39
C PRO A 85 10.71 1.85 5.69
N MET A 86 9.65 1.10 5.99
CA MET A 86 9.56 0.18 7.15
C MET A 86 8.64 -1.01 6.84
N PRO A 87 8.59 -2.06 7.66
CA PRO A 87 7.64 -3.15 7.47
C PRO A 87 6.18 -2.66 7.45
N PRO A 88 5.29 -3.25 6.63
CA PRO A 88 3.88 -2.85 6.55
C PRO A 88 3.14 -2.86 7.90
N ASN A 89 3.46 -3.84 8.76
CA ASN A 89 2.90 -3.91 10.11
C ASN A 89 3.34 -2.74 11.01
N ASP A 90 4.58 -2.28 10.86
CA ASP A 90 5.12 -1.15 11.64
C ASP A 90 4.46 0.16 11.23
N LEU A 91 4.25 0.34 9.92
CA LEU A 91 3.51 1.49 9.41
C LEU A 91 2.09 1.52 9.98
N LEU A 92 1.40 0.38 10.04
CA LEU A 92 0.06 0.30 10.63
C LEU A 92 -0.01 0.71 12.10
N VAL A 93 0.98 0.39 12.91
CA VAL A 93 0.98 0.75 14.34
C VAL A 93 1.55 2.15 14.60
N GLN A 94 2.08 2.81 13.58
CA GLN A 94 2.64 4.15 13.71
C GLN A 94 1.58 5.14 14.19
N ALA A 95 1.93 5.91 15.22
CA ALA A 95 1.06 6.94 15.80
C ALA A 95 1.01 8.21 14.94
N ASN A 96 2.10 8.53 14.23
CA ASN A 96 2.23 9.71 13.38
C ASN A 96 1.86 9.40 11.93
N TRP A 97 0.57 9.17 11.71
CA TRP A 97 -0.01 9.21 10.37
C TRP A 97 -0.36 10.64 9.99
#